data_AF-A0A953NGK3-F1
#
_entry.id   AF-A0A953NGK3-F1
#
_cell.length_a   1.000
_cell.length_b   1.000
_cell.length_c   1.000
_cell.angle_alpha   90.00
_cell.angle_beta   90.00
_cell.angle_gamma   90.00
#
_symmetry.space_group_name_H-M   'P 1'
#
loop_
_entity.id
_entity.type
_entity.pdbx_description
1 polymer ?
#
loop_
_entity_poly.entity_id
_entity_poly.type
_entity_poly.pdbx_seq_one_letter_code
_entity_poly.pdbx_strand_id
1 'polypeptide(L)'
;MRLTKISNWFWFWLVFIIIFTFVVIFVIFTYKIEKTEKIIVYFDENKKMHIFGNDRLIYNLKKDQKIMLNLNEINHELFIKSIKMNKDSIAVNYFVSDNNFFKIIKPNSKLGANLFLGETTLFNRLFNY
;
A
#
# COMPACT_ATOMS: atom_id res chain seq x y z
N MET A 1 19.38 52.75 24.42
CA MET A 1 18.75 51.58 23.74
C MET A 1 17.96 50.80 24.77
N ARG A 2 16.62 50.75 24.66
CA ARG A 2 15.77 49.90 25.52
C ARG A 2 15.86 48.48 25.00
N LEU A 3 16.52 47.58 25.74
CA LEU A 3 16.44 46.15 25.47
C LEU A 3 14.98 45.72 25.64
N THR A 4 14.33 45.37 24.54
CA THR A 4 13.00 44.78 24.52
C THR A 4 13.05 43.50 25.33
N LYS A 5 12.47 43.49 26.54
CA LYS A 5 12.37 42.27 27.35
C LYS A 5 11.42 41.31 26.62
N ILE A 6 11.96 40.21 26.16
CA ILE A 6 11.19 39.11 25.58
C ILE A 6 10.25 38.58 26.65
N SER A 7 8.96 38.45 26.31
CA SER A 7 7.93 37.96 27.23
C SER A 7 8.19 36.50 27.61
N ASN A 8 7.93 36.13 28.86
CA ASN A 8 8.04 34.73 29.32
C ASN A 8 7.10 33.79 28.52
N TRP A 9 6.00 34.31 27.98
CA TRP A 9 5.12 33.56 27.07
C TRP A 9 5.80 33.15 25.77
N PHE A 10 6.70 33.99 25.24
CA PHE A 10 7.46 33.65 24.05
C PHE A 10 8.35 32.42 24.30
N TRP A 11 9.01 32.37 25.46
CA TRP A 11 9.83 31.22 25.87
C TRP A 11 9.01 29.95 26.04
N PHE A 12 7.82 30.04 26.62
CA PHE A 12 6.89 28.92 26.72
C PHE A 12 6.51 28.36 25.35
N TRP A 13 6.11 29.22 24.41
CA TRP A 13 5.79 28.82 23.04
C TRP A 13 7.00 28.23 22.30
N LEU A 14 8.19 28.79 22.53
CA LEU A 14 9.42 28.29 21.92
C LEU A 14 9.74 26.86 22.38
N VAL A 15 9.66 26.58 23.68
CA VAL A 15 9.84 25.23 24.23
C VAL A 15 8.77 24.27 23.69
N PHE A 16 7.51 24.72 23.63
CA PHE A 16 6.42 23.91 23.09
C PHE A 16 6.66 23.52 21.62
N ILE A 17 7.11 24.46 20.78
CA ILE A 17 7.44 24.20 19.37
C ILE A 17 8.58 23.20 19.25
N ILE A 18 9.61 23.31 20.09
CA ILE A 18 10.74 22.37 20.09
C ILE A 18 10.24 20.96 20.41
N ILE A 19 9.47 20.79 21.48
CA ILE A 19 8.92 19.49 21.88
C ILE A 19 8.03 18.93 20.77
N PHE A 20 7.14 19.74 20.22
CA PHE A 20 6.25 19.33 19.14
C PHE A 20 7.04 18.88 17.90
N THR A 21 8.12 19.57 17.56
CA THR A 21 8.98 19.20 16.44
C THR A 21 9.62 17.83 16.65
N PHE A 22 10.12 17.55 17.85
CA PHE A 22 10.66 16.22 18.18
C PHE A 22 9.60 15.12 18.09
N VAL A 23 8.38 15.38 18.54
CA VAL A 23 7.25 14.43 18.41
C VAL A 23 6.94 14.15 16.95
N VAL A 24 6.85 15.18 16.10
CA VAL A 24 6.58 15.01 14.66
C VAL A 24 7.69 14.22 13.98
N ILE A 25 8.95 14.54 14.26
CA ILE A 25 10.10 13.78 13.74
C ILE A 25 10.01 12.32 14.17
N PHE A 26 9.77 12.07 15.46
CA PHE A 26 9.62 10.71 15.97
C PHE A 26 8.53 9.92 15.24
N VAL A 27 7.37 10.54 15.01
CA VAL A 27 6.26 9.93 14.24
C VAL A 27 6.69 9.60 12.81
N ILE A 28 7.37 10.51 12.12
CA ILE A 28 7.82 10.30 10.72
C ILE A 28 8.74 9.07 10.59
N PHE A 29 9.59 8.82 11.59
CA PHE A 29 10.52 7.68 11.57
C PHE A 29 9.92 6.37 12.09
N THR A 30 8.95 6.43 13.01
CA THR A 30 8.41 5.22 13.66
C THR A 30 7.10 4.73 13.08
N TYR A 31 6.25 5.63 12.58
CA TYR A 31 4.96 5.26 12.05
C TYR A 31 5.11 4.58 10.70
N LYS A 32 4.59 3.35 10.64
CA LYS A 32 4.60 2.51 9.44
C LYS A 32 3.28 2.64 8.70
N ILE A 33 3.38 2.72 7.39
CA ILE A 33 2.27 2.76 6.45
C ILE A 33 2.37 1.58 5.48
N GLU A 34 1.23 1.17 4.96
CA GLU A 34 1.18 0.11 3.95
C GLU A 34 1.70 0.62 2.60
N LYS A 35 2.73 -0.04 2.07
CA LYS A 35 3.25 0.22 0.73
C LYS A 35 2.42 -0.56 -0.28
N THR A 36 1.73 0.18 -1.15
CA THR A 36 0.92 -0.38 -2.24
C THR A 36 1.50 -0.03 -3.61
N GLU A 37 1.34 -0.94 -4.57
CA GLU A 37 1.67 -0.75 -5.98
C GLU A 37 0.45 -1.07 -6.84
N LYS A 38 0.17 -0.20 -7.83
CA LYS A 38 -0.93 -0.41 -8.77
C LYS A 38 -0.53 -1.49 -9.77
N ILE A 39 -1.37 -2.51 -9.91
CA ILE A 39 -1.18 -3.61 -10.84
C ILE A 39 -2.43 -3.79 -11.71
N ILE A 40 -2.27 -4.44 -12.85
CA ILE A 40 -3.40 -4.90 -13.66
C ILE A 40 -3.53 -6.40 -13.45
N VAL A 41 -4.72 -6.83 -13.05
CA VAL A 41 -5.06 -8.24 -12.97
C VAL A 41 -6.03 -8.60 -14.08
N TYR A 42 -5.89 -9.81 -14.60
CA TYR A 42 -6.75 -10.38 -15.61
C TYR A 42 -7.36 -11.67 -15.08
N PHE A 43 -8.67 -11.78 -15.22
CA PHE A 43 -9.39 -13.00 -14.90
C PHE A 43 -9.68 -13.74 -16.19
N ASP A 44 -9.19 -14.96 -16.33
CA ASP A 44 -9.48 -15.80 -17.50
C ASP A 44 -10.89 -16.40 -17.45
N GLU A 45 -11.22 -17.23 -18.44
CA GLU A 45 -12.51 -17.93 -18.54
C GLU A 45 -12.83 -18.79 -17.32
N ASN A 46 -11.79 -19.32 -16.67
CA ASN A 46 -11.90 -20.14 -15.48
C ASN A 46 -11.80 -19.30 -14.19
N LYS A 47 -11.86 -17.97 -14.29
CA LYS A 47 -11.68 -17.00 -13.20
C LYS A 47 -10.33 -17.15 -12.47
N LYS A 48 -9.32 -17.72 -13.13
CA LYS A 48 -7.95 -17.70 -12.62
C LYS A 48 -7.37 -16.31 -12.85
N MET A 49 -6.64 -15.83 -11.86
CA MET A 49 -6.06 -14.50 -11.88
C MET A 49 -4.67 -14.56 -12.47
N HIS A 50 -4.42 -13.69 -13.45
CA HIS A 50 -3.12 -13.45 -14.04
C HIS A 50 -2.72 -12.02 -13.73
N ILE A 51 -1.51 -11.83 -13.20
CA ILE A 51 -0.99 -10.50 -12.90
C ILE A 51 -0.11 -10.06 -14.07
N PHE A 52 -0.36 -8.85 -14.56
CA PHE A 52 0.49 -8.16 -15.53
C PHE A 52 1.20 -7.01 -14.81
N GLY A 53 2.53 -7.02 -14.86
CA GLY A 53 3.38 -6.04 -14.20
C GLY A 53 4.78 -6.00 -14.80
N ASN A 54 5.57 -5.02 -14.39
CA ASN A 54 6.98 -4.90 -14.75
C ASN A 54 7.80 -6.04 -14.10
N ASP A 55 8.97 -6.39 -14.64
CA ASP A 55 9.88 -7.42 -14.14
C ASP A 55 10.16 -7.28 -12.63
N ARG A 56 10.23 -6.04 -12.10
CA ARG A 56 10.41 -5.78 -10.66
C ARG A 56 9.27 -6.33 -9.79
N LEU A 57 8.04 -6.26 -10.29
CA LEU A 57 6.85 -6.76 -9.59
C LEU A 57 6.91 -8.28 -9.42
N ILE A 58 7.45 -8.97 -10.43
CA ILE A 58 7.63 -10.43 -10.44
C ILE A 58 8.49 -10.89 -9.25
N TYR A 59 9.59 -10.20 -8.99
CA TYR A 59 10.49 -10.51 -7.87
C TYR A 59 9.93 -10.13 -6.50
N ASN A 60 8.97 -9.21 -6.46
CA ASN A 60 8.37 -8.73 -5.22
C ASN A 60 7.10 -9.48 -4.80
N LEU A 61 6.52 -10.27 -5.71
CA LEU A 61 5.35 -11.11 -5.44
C LEU A 61 5.70 -12.24 -4.48
N LYS A 62 4.94 -12.37 -3.39
CA LYS A 62 5.12 -13.37 -2.34
C LYS A 62 3.80 -14.01 -1.98
N LYS A 63 3.88 -15.23 -1.44
CA LYS A 63 2.75 -15.91 -0.83
C LYS A 63 2.19 -15.06 0.32
N ASP A 64 0.87 -15.14 0.51
CA ASP A 64 0.07 -14.49 1.55
C ASP A 64 0.02 -12.95 1.43
N GLN A 65 0.56 -12.37 0.36
CA GLN A 65 0.36 -10.97 0.04
C GLN A 65 -1.11 -10.67 -0.28
N LYS A 66 -1.53 -9.47 0.12
CA LYS A 66 -2.86 -8.93 -0.13
C LYS A 66 -2.90 -8.19 -1.45
N ILE A 67 -3.98 -8.38 -2.20
CA ILE A 67 -4.34 -7.64 -3.41
C ILE A 67 -5.73 -7.04 -3.15
N MET A 68 -5.84 -5.72 -3.24
CA MET A 68 -7.12 -5.02 -3.18
C MET A 68 -7.67 -4.81 -4.59
N LEU A 69 -8.89 -5.29 -4.83
CA LEU A 69 -9.67 -4.93 -6.01
C LEU A 69 -10.77 -3.97 -5.63
N ASN A 70 -10.96 -2.92 -6.42
CA ASN A 70 -12.14 -2.08 -6.31
C ASN A 70 -13.10 -2.45 -7.44
N LEU A 71 -14.27 -2.98 -7.07
CA LEU A 71 -15.35 -3.36 -7.97
C LEU A 71 -16.64 -2.73 -7.46
N ASN A 72 -17.31 -1.96 -8.31
CA ASN A 72 -18.58 -1.31 -7.97
C ASN A 72 -18.52 -0.52 -6.65
N GLU A 73 -17.44 0.23 -6.42
CA GLU A 73 -17.18 1.01 -5.21
C GLU A 73 -16.94 0.18 -3.94
N ILE A 74 -16.87 -1.14 -4.06
CA ILE A 74 -16.56 -2.07 -2.97
C ILE A 74 -15.13 -2.58 -3.12
N ASN A 75 -14.40 -2.53 -2.01
CA ASN A 75 -13.05 -3.08 -1.91
C ASN A 75 -13.11 -4.56 -1.55
N HIS A 76 -12.58 -5.41 -2.42
CA HIS A 76 -12.45 -6.84 -2.21
C HIS A 76 -11.00 -7.22 -1.94
N GLU A 77 -10.80 -7.94 -0.83
CA GLU A 77 -9.49 -8.41 -0.40
C GLU A 77 -9.22 -9.81 -0.93
N LEU A 78 -8.20 -9.91 -1.78
CA LEU A 78 -7.66 -11.16 -2.28
C LEU A 78 -6.31 -11.45 -1.64
N PHE A 79 -6.03 -12.71 -1.39
CA PHE A 79 -4.76 -13.14 -0.81
C PHE A 79 -4.11 -14.20 -1.68
N ILE A 80 -2.81 -14.03 -1.95
CA ILE A 80 -2.03 -14.90 -2.81
C ILE A 80 -1.75 -16.23 -2.09
N LYS A 81 -2.27 -17.35 -2.60
CA LYS A 81 -2.00 -18.69 -2.04
C LYS A 81 -0.76 -19.34 -2.67
N SER A 82 -0.60 -19.18 -3.98
CA SER A 82 0.60 -19.63 -4.70
C SER A 82 0.77 -18.89 -6.02
N ILE A 83 2.02 -18.84 -6.47
CA ILE A 83 2.46 -18.09 -7.65
C ILE A 83 3.05 -19.09 -8.63
N LYS A 84 2.62 -19.01 -9.90
CA LYS A 84 3.19 -19.79 -11.00
C LYS A 84 3.61 -18.82 -12.11
N MET A 85 4.91 -18.78 -12.37
CA MET A 85 5.47 -17.97 -13.45
C MET A 85 5.33 -18.72 -14.77
N ASN A 86 4.75 -18.05 -15.76
CA ASN A 86 4.76 -18.46 -17.16
C ASN A 86 5.67 -17.49 -17.94
N LYS A 87 6.01 -17.80 -19.20
CA LYS A 87 6.92 -16.98 -20.02
C LYS A 87 6.50 -15.50 -20.11
N ASP A 88 5.19 -15.25 -20.24
CA ASP A 88 4.66 -13.90 -20.52
C ASP A 88 3.66 -13.39 -19.46
N SER A 89 3.40 -14.17 -18.40
CA SER A 89 2.45 -13.81 -17.36
C SER A 89 2.70 -14.54 -16.04
N ILE A 90 2.16 -14.01 -14.96
CA ILE A 90 2.17 -14.67 -13.65
C ILE A 90 0.76 -15.13 -13.33
N ALA A 91 0.56 -16.44 -13.32
CA ALA A 91 -0.67 -17.03 -12.82
C ALA A 91 -0.62 -17.07 -11.29
N VAL A 92 -1.64 -16.51 -10.65
CA VAL A 92 -1.75 -16.47 -9.20
C VAL A 92 -2.99 -17.24 -8.77
N ASN A 93 -2.77 -18.22 -7.91
CA ASN A 93 -3.85 -18.82 -7.14
C ASN A 93 -4.11 -17.94 -5.92
N TYR A 94 -5.37 -17.59 -5.70
CA TYR A 94 -5.78 -16.69 -4.65
C TYR A 94 -6.95 -17.26 -3.86
N PHE A 95 -7.15 -16.75 -2.65
CA PHE A 95 -8.41 -16.86 -1.95
C PHE A 95 -9.00 -15.48 -1.73
N VAL A 96 -10.31 -15.41 -1.61
CA VAL A 96 -11.06 -14.17 -1.35
C VAL A 96 -11.86 -14.37 -0.09
N SER A 97 -11.92 -13.37 0.79
CA SER A 97 -12.71 -13.44 2.01
C SER A 97 -14.21 -13.23 1.74
N ASP A 98 -14.54 -12.58 0.61
CA ASP A 98 -15.92 -12.25 0.24
C ASP A 98 -16.53 -13.30 -0.69
N ASN A 99 -17.55 -14.01 -0.19
CA ASN A 99 -18.29 -15.04 -0.92
C ASN A 99 -19.00 -14.51 -2.18
N ASN A 100 -19.28 -13.20 -2.28
CA ASN A 100 -19.95 -12.62 -3.44
C ASN A 100 -18.99 -12.24 -4.57
N PHE A 101 -17.68 -12.19 -4.33
CA PHE A 101 -16.68 -11.80 -5.32
C PHE A 101 -16.79 -12.62 -6.61
N PHE A 102 -16.92 -13.94 -6.51
CA PHE A 102 -17.01 -14.82 -7.67
C PHE A 102 -18.28 -14.63 -8.49
N LYS A 103 -19.35 -14.06 -7.93
CA LYS A 103 -20.58 -13.73 -8.69
C LYS A 103 -20.42 -12.44 -9.49
N ILE A 104 -19.61 -11.51 -8.98
CA ILE A 104 -19.42 -10.18 -9.55
C ILE A 104 -18.31 -10.17 -10.61
N ILE A 105 -17.28 -11.00 -10.42
CA ILE A 105 -16.15 -11.08 -11.35
C ILE A 105 -16.58 -11.62 -12.72
N LYS A 106 -16.33 -10.83 -13.77
CA LYS A 106 -16.57 -11.23 -15.15
C LYS A 106 -15.36 -12.01 -15.68
N PRO A 107 -15.55 -13.16 -16.35
CA PRO A 107 -14.46 -13.82 -17.06
C PRO A 107 -13.93 -12.94 -18.19
N ASN A 108 -12.68 -13.15 -18.58
CA ASN A 108 -11.96 -12.39 -19.61
C ASN A 108 -11.95 -10.87 -19.35
N SER A 109 -11.86 -10.46 -18.09
CA SER A 109 -11.85 -9.05 -17.71
C SER A 109 -10.50 -8.62 -17.15
N LYS A 110 -10.10 -7.38 -17.45
CA LYS A 110 -8.94 -6.70 -16.88
C LYS A 110 -9.40 -5.68 -15.85
N LEU A 111 -8.80 -5.71 -14.67
CA LEU A 111 -9.15 -4.85 -13.55
C LEU A 111 -7.88 -4.21 -12.97
N GLY A 112 -7.99 -2.95 -12.56
CA GLY A 112 -6.96 -2.32 -11.76
C GLY A 112 -7.04 -2.81 -10.32
N ALA A 113 -5.89 -3.17 -9.75
CA ALA A 113 -5.79 -3.61 -8.36
C ALA A 113 -4.61 -2.92 -7.67
N ASN A 114 -4.61 -2.94 -6.33
CA ASN A 114 -3.47 -2.51 -5.53
C ASN A 114 -2.85 -3.73 -4.84
N LEU A 115 -1.58 -4.02 -5.14
CA LEU A 115 -0.81 -5.05 -4.46
C LEU A 115 -0.17 -4.45 -3.20
N PHE A 116 -0.32 -5.10 -2.06
CA PHE A 116 0.37 -4.73 -0.83
C PHE A 116 1.75 -5.39 -0.77
N LEU A 117 2.79 -4.57 -0.81
CA LEU A 117 4.19 -4.99 -0.80
C LEU A 117 4.77 -5.14 0.62
N GLY A 118 4.00 -4.72 1.63
CA GLY A 118 4.39 -4.73 3.05
C GLY A 118 4.28 -3.34 3.68
N GLU A 119 5.01 -3.14 4.78
CA GLU A 119 5.03 -1.88 5.51
C GLU A 119 6.29 -1.06 5.16
N THR A 120 6.16 0.26 5.13
CA THR A 120 7.27 1.20 5.01
C THR A 120 7.08 2.35 5.99
N THR A 121 8.13 3.04 6.41
CA THR A 121 7.99 4.22 7.27
C THR A 121 7.48 5.42 6.47
N LEU A 122 6.83 6.37 7.16
CA LEU A 122 6.47 7.68 6.58
C LEU A 122 7.70 8.38 5.98
N PHE A 123 8.84 8.33 6.67
CA PHE A 123 10.11 8.85 6.17
C PHE A 123 10.47 8.29 4.79
N ASN A 124 10.54 6.96 4.67
CA ASN A 124 10.91 6.30 3.40
C ASN A 124 9.96 6.68 2.26
N ARG A 125 8.66 6.81 2.57
CA ARG A 125 7.65 7.21 1.57
C ARG A 125 7.79 8.68 1.14
N LEU A 126 8.03 9.59 2.08
CA LEU A 126 8.15 11.03 1.78
C LEU A 126 9.44 11.36 1.04
N PHE A 127 10.53 10.65 1.33
CA PHE A 127 11.86 10.93 0.79
C PHE A 127 12.34 9.91 -0.25
N ASN A 128 11.47 8.99 -0.69
CA ASN A 128 11.76 7.95 -1.70
C ASN A 128 13.01 7.09 -1.39
N TYR A 129 13.18 6.70 -0.13
CA TYR A 129 14.19 5.73 0.31
C TYR A 129 13.63 4.32 0.43
#